data_AF-A0A1C4YQ68-F1
#
_entry.id   AF-A0A1C4YQ68-F1
#
_cell.length_a   1.000
_cell.length_b   1.000
_cell.length_c   1.000
_cell.angle_alpha   90.00
_cell.angle_beta   90.00
_cell.angle_gamma   90.00
#
_symmetry.space_group_name_H-M   'P 1'
#
loop_
_entity.id
_entity.type
_entity.pdbx_description
1 polymer ?
#
loop_
_entity_poly.entity_id
_entity_poly.type
_entity_poly.pdbx_seq_one_letter_code
_entity_poly.pdbx_strand_id
1 'polypeptide(L)'
;MRRTPLALLVSLCTALASVVVAAPAHADAPVGTLACASIPANHDPAITVIVYRVARAHNVNDKVMLSAFEAGWVESHMNNLPCGDKSSLGVFQQRWDYGWGTPEQIMDPVYASTQYVTRAIVCDRNNPHYTAGQVAQCVQRSGFPDRYDQAATKARTLLNEAARTHAMAAGSATDVSGDGRDDIITFTQNALADVYVSTSTGTGFAGTSVKWNDFFSIGGETASTGDVNGDGKDDIVTFAHSNTGDVYVALSTGTGFTGGQKWHDWFAPGAEIGAVGDVNGDGKDDIVAFTHDAAGDVYVALSTGTSFAGTAVKWHDYFSITGEHPALGDVNGDGKDDIITFTQGPTTAADVIIALSTGTTFSTPQKWHDLFAVGTEQPRVGDINGDGKDDIVTFTCNTNADVYAATSTGTTFTGTTIKWNDHFCLTGEFPYLADANGDNKDDIIVFTKNTTNDVYVGLSTGTTFQPGQKWHDYFGLNGETTL
;
A
#
# COMPACT_ATOMS: atom_id res chain seq x y z
N MET A 1 -69.44 61.11 5.42
CA MET A 1 -68.45 62.05 4.86
C MET A 1 -67.05 61.47 5.08
N ARG A 2 -66.32 61.18 3.99
CA ARG A 2 -64.85 61.24 3.81
C ARG A 2 -63.93 60.75 4.94
N ARG A 3 -63.30 59.58 4.75
CA ARG A 3 -61.86 59.35 4.42
C ARG A 3 -61.31 58.05 5.06
N THR A 4 -60.74 57.19 4.23
CA THR A 4 -59.71 56.20 4.56
C THR A 4 -58.44 56.88 5.11
N PRO A 5 -57.64 56.21 5.96
CA PRO A 5 -56.41 55.52 5.48
C PRO A 5 -56.22 54.13 6.14
N LEU A 6 -55.79 53.12 5.37
CA LEU A 6 -54.39 52.72 5.10
C LEU A 6 -53.81 51.86 6.24
N ALA A 7 -53.75 50.55 5.97
CA ALA A 7 -53.13 49.54 6.81
C ALA A 7 -51.60 49.73 6.85
N LEU A 8 -51.05 49.75 8.06
CA LEU A 8 -49.62 49.79 8.33
C LEU A 8 -49.13 48.33 8.44
N LEU A 9 -48.53 47.81 7.36
CA LEU A 9 -47.68 46.61 7.41
C LEU A 9 -46.25 47.06 7.13
N VAL A 10 -45.46 47.16 8.20
CA VAL A 10 -44.01 47.40 8.12
C VAL A 10 -43.36 46.08 7.72
N SER A 11 -42.83 46.03 6.50
CA SER A 11 -41.95 44.97 6.01
C SER A 11 -40.58 45.13 6.69
N LEU A 12 -40.21 44.19 7.56
CA LEU A 12 -38.88 44.14 8.15
C LEU A 12 -37.96 43.37 7.19
N CYS A 13 -37.24 44.11 6.36
CA CYS A 13 -36.18 43.57 5.51
C CYS A 13 -34.90 43.50 6.35
N THR A 14 -34.55 42.33 6.88
CA THR A 14 -33.25 42.10 7.51
C THR A 14 -32.22 41.76 6.43
N ALA A 15 -31.35 42.73 6.14
CA ALA A 15 -30.12 42.51 5.40
C ALA A 15 -29.17 41.65 6.26
N LEU A 16 -28.83 40.45 5.80
CA LEU A 16 -27.70 39.68 6.30
C LEU A 16 -26.42 40.41 5.85
N ALA A 17 -25.77 41.08 6.80
CA ALA A 17 -24.40 41.54 6.62
C ALA A 17 -23.48 40.33 6.66
N SER A 18 -22.96 39.92 5.51
CA SER A 18 -21.88 38.95 5.42
C SER A 18 -20.64 39.53 6.08
N VAL A 19 -20.33 39.09 7.30
CA VAL A 19 -19.01 39.32 7.90
C VAL A 19 -18.04 38.42 7.16
N VAL A 20 -17.35 38.98 6.17
CA VAL A 20 -16.14 38.36 5.62
C VAL A 20 -15.09 38.46 6.71
N VAL A 21 -14.87 37.37 7.43
CA VAL A 21 -13.66 37.21 8.25
C VAL A 21 -12.53 37.06 7.24
N ALA A 22 -11.79 38.15 7.04
CA ALA A 22 -10.55 38.09 6.28
C ALA A 22 -9.61 37.10 6.98
N ALA A 23 -9.20 36.07 6.25
CA ALA A 23 -8.08 35.23 6.65
C ALA A 23 -6.88 36.13 7.01
N PRO A 24 -6.08 35.78 8.04
CA PRO A 24 -4.89 36.54 8.34
C PRO A 24 -4.05 36.60 7.06
N ALA A 25 -3.67 37.82 6.66
CA ALA A 25 -2.73 38.00 5.57
C ALA A 25 -1.46 37.23 5.94
N HIS A 26 -1.27 36.07 5.31
CA HIS A 26 0.03 35.44 5.27
C HIS A 26 0.97 36.46 4.67
N ALA A 27 2.00 36.83 5.43
CA ALA A 27 3.09 37.61 4.87
C ALA A 27 3.63 36.82 3.67
N ASP A 28 3.51 37.40 2.47
CA ASP A 28 4.13 36.91 1.25
C ASP A 28 5.64 36.77 1.48
N ALA A 29 6.07 35.59 1.92
CA ALA A 29 7.44 35.17 1.72
C ALA A 29 7.54 34.86 0.22
N PRO A 30 8.40 35.56 -0.56
CA PRO A 30 8.56 35.22 -1.95
C PRO A 30 9.10 33.79 -2.01
N VAL A 31 8.39 32.90 -2.70
CA VAL A 31 8.92 31.58 -3.11
C VAL A 31 10.07 31.86 -4.06
N GLY A 32 11.24 32.12 -3.47
CA GLY A 32 12.45 32.49 -4.16
C GLY A 32 13.00 31.30 -4.92
N THR A 33 13.43 31.57 -6.15
CA THR A 33 14.27 30.75 -7.02
C THR A 33 15.51 30.25 -6.28
N LEU A 34 15.38 29.21 -5.46
CA LEU A 34 16.48 28.58 -4.74
C LEU A 34 16.96 27.41 -5.59
N ALA A 35 18.14 27.57 -6.19
CA ALA A 35 18.88 26.42 -6.68
C ALA A 35 19.16 25.50 -5.49
N CYS A 36 18.90 24.20 -5.63
CA CYS A 36 19.23 23.25 -4.56
C CYS A 36 20.74 23.31 -4.28
N ALA A 37 21.11 23.47 -3.01
CA ALA A 37 22.51 23.42 -2.59
C ALA A 37 23.15 22.07 -2.94
N SER A 38 22.35 21.00 -2.87
CA SER A 38 22.67 19.65 -3.34
C SER A 38 21.38 18.86 -3.49
N ILE A 39 21.32 17.93 -4.45
CA ILE A 39 20.29 16.90 -4.53
C ILE A 39 20.71 15.75 -3.60
N PRO A 40 19.83 15.23 -2.72
CA PRO A 40 20.13 14.07 -1.88
C PRO A 40 20.64 12.89 -2.72
N ALA A 41 21.66 12.16 -2.23
CA ALA A 41 22.21 11.02 -2.96
C ALA A 41 21.28 9.79 -2.96
N ASN A 42 20.46 9.67 -1.91
CA ASN A 42 19.48 8.62 -1.75
C ASN A 42 18.09 9.13 -2.15
N HIS A 43 17.23 8.19 -2.53
CA HIS A 43 15.84 8.48 -2.79
C HIS A 43 15.03 8.57 -1.51
N ASP A 44 13.86 9.19 -1.59
CA ASP A 44 12.83 9.14 -0.57
C ASP A 44 11.83 8.00 -0.91
N PRO A 45 11.80 6.90 -0.14
CA PRO A 45 10.87 5.79 -0.36
C PRO A 45 9.40 6.21 -0.36
N ALA A 46 9.03 7.22 0.41
CA ALA A 46 7.66 7.75 0.43
C ALA A 46 7.26 8.30 -0.95
N ILE A 47 8.20 8.98 -1.61
CA ILE A 47 7.98 9.58 -2.93
C ILE A 47 7.92 8.51 -4.02
N THR A 48 8.74 7.46 -3.95
CA THR A 48 8.66 6.36 -4.93
C THR A 48 7.34 5.62 -4.82
N VAL A 49 6.84 5.39 -3.60
CA VAL A 49 5.50 4.83 -3.36
C VAL A 49 4.40 5.72 -3.91
N ILE A 50 4.44 7.04 -3.69
CA ILE A 50 3.43 7.97 -4.26
C ILE A 50 3.47 7.95 -5.79
N VAL A 51 4.65 8.04 -6.41
CA VAL A 51 4.79 7.99 -7.88
C VAL A 51 4.24 6.68 -8.43
N TYR A 52 4.55 5.55 -7.78
CA TYR A 52 4.00 4.24 -8.13
C TYR A 52 2.48 4.20 -8.04
N ARG A 53 1.92 4.60 -6.89
CA ARG A 53 0.48 4.61 -6.62
C ARG A 53 -0.27 5.47 -7.65
N VAL A 54 0.20 6.69 -7.90
CA VAL A 54 -0.42 7.59 -8.89
C VAL A 54 -0.33 7.02 -10.30
N ALA A 55 0.83 6.49 -10.70
CA ALA A 55 0.98 5.89 -12.01
C ALA A 55 0.02 4.69 -12.20
N ARG A 56 -0.12 3.82 -11.18
CA ARG A 56 -1.14 2.76 -11.15
C ARG A 56 -2.55 3.32 -11.27
N ALA A 57 -2.87 4.39 -10.54
CA ALA A 57 -4.17 5.05 -10.58
C ALA A 57 -4.61 5.52 -11.97
N HIS A 58 -3.63 5.84 -12.82
CA HIS A 58 -3.85 6.26 -14.20
C HIS A 58 -3.80 5.11 -15.21
N ASN A 59 -3.78 3.85 -14.75
CA ASN A 59 -3.74 2.63 -15.57
C ASN A 59 -2.65 2.68 -16.66
N VAL A 60 -1.44 3.09 -16.24
CA VAL A 60 -0.30 3.17 -17.14
C VAL A 60 0.22 1.78 -17.50
N ASN A 61 0.82 1.65 -18.69
CA ASN A 61 1.61 0.46 -19.01
C ASN A 61 3.01 0.51 -18.35
N ASP A 62 3.72 -0.62 -18.33
CA ASP A 62 5.05 -0.75 -17.73
C ASP A 62 6.07 0.27 -18.25
N LYS A 63 5.96 0.65 -19.53
CA LYS A 63 6.85 1.62 -20.14
C LYS A 63 6.62 3.04 -19.60
N VAL A 64 5.35 3.45 -19.48
CA VAL A 64 5.00 4.74 -18.89
C VAL A 64 5.31 4.76 -17.40
N MET A 65 5.05 3.67 -16.67
CA MET A 65 5.47 3.49 -15.27
C MET A 65 6.98 3.71 -15.12
N LEU A 66 7.78 2.97 -15.88
CA LEU A 66 9.24 3.08 -15.86
C LEU A 66 9.71 4.50 -16.23
N SER A 67 9.05 5.16 -17.18
CA SER A 67 9.40 6.53 -17.58
C SER A 67 9.25 7.51 -16.42
N ALA A 68 8.22 7.34 -15.57
CA ALA A 68 8.05 8.18 -14.38
C ALA A 68 9.20 7.94 -13.39
N PHE A 69 9.63 6.70 -13.22
CA PHE A 69 10.75 6.39 -12.35
C PHE A 69 12.10 6.89 -12.86
N GLU A 70 12.34 6.80 -14.18
CA GLU A 70 13.53 7.38 -14.80
C GLU A 70 13.54 8.90 -14.70
N ALA A 71 12.40 9.55 -14.95
CA ALA A 71 12.27 11.00 -14.83
C ALA A 71 12.49 11.47 -13.39
N GLY A 72 11.77 10.90 -12.42
CA GLY A 72 11.92 11.30 -11.03
C GLY A 72 13.33 11.04 -10.48
N TRP A 73 13.98 9.94 -10.88
CA TRP A 73 15.38 9.69 -10.52
C TRP A 73 16.32 10.74 -11.12
N VAL A 74 16.21 11.03 -12.42
CA VAL A 74 17.12 11.98 -13.08
C VAL A 74 16.92 13.42 -12.60
N GLU A 75 15.68 13.80 -12.29
CA GLU A 75 15.33 15.17 -11.91
C GLU A 75 15.62 15.46 -10.43
N SER A 76 15.38 14.52 -9.53
CA SER A 76 15.47 14.77 -8.08
C SER A 76 16.05 13.62 -7.25
N HIS A 77 16.55 12.57 -7.90
CA HIS A 77 16.80 11.27 -7.27
C HIS A 77 15.57 10.72 -6.53
N MET A 78 14.35 10.99 -7.01
CA MET A 78 13.08 10.66 -6.36
C MET A 78 12.90 11.32 -4.98
N ASN A 79 13.14 12.63 -4.89
CA ASN A 79 12.89 13.44 -3.69
C ASN A 79 11.96 14.61 -4.02
N ASN A 80 11.05 14.97 -3.11
CA ASN A 80 10.17 16.12 -3.33
C ASN A 80 10.84 17.43 -2.90
N LEU A 81 11.56 18.07 -3.83
CA LEU A 81 12.45 19.19 -3.51
C LEU A 81 11.74 20.56 -3.56
N PRO A 82 11.82 21.40 -2.51
CA PRO A 82 11.33 22.78 -2.52
C PRO A 82 12.30 23.74 -3.25
N CYS A 83 13.17 23.23 -4.10
CA CYS A 83 14.24 23.93 -4.79
C CYS A 83 14.49 23.31 -6.18
N GLY A 84 15.15 24.05 -7.07
CA GLY A 84 15.45 23.62 -8.44
C GLY A 84 16.06 24.70 -9.32
N ASP A 85 16.32 24.39 -10.60
CA ASP A 85 16.70 25.43 -11.57
C ASP A 85 15.51 26.35 -11.85
N LYS A 86 15.72 27.67 -11.72
CA LYS A 86 14.69 28.70 -11.90
C LYS A 86 13.46 28.45 -11.01
N SER A 87 12.37 27.99 -11.61
CA SER A 87 11.04 27.80 -11.05
C SER A 87 10.67 26.32 -10.90
N SER A 88 11.65 25.43 -11.07
CA SER A 88 11.48 23.98 -10.90
C SER A 88 11.30 23.63 -9.44
N LEU A 89 10.29 22.80 -9.14
CA LEU A 89 10.01 22.24 -7.82
C LEU A 89 9.54 20.79 -7.92
N GLY A 90 9.61 20.09 -6.79
CA GLY A 90 9.06 18.77 -6.58
C GLY A 90 9.84 17.62 -7.24
N VAL A 91 9.27 16.42 -7.14
CA VAL A 91 9.89 15.15 -7.58
C VAL A 91 10.30 15.13 -9.06
N PHE A 92 9.55 15.82 -9.91
CA PHE A 92 9.81 15.89 -11.35
C PHE A 92 10.45 17.21 -11.79
N GLN A 93 10.86 18.07 -10.85
CA GLN A 93 11.42 19.40 -11.13
C GLN A 93 10.56 20.23 -12.10
N GLN A 94 9.24 20.16 -11.89
CA GLN A 94 8.24 20.81 -12.74
C GLN A 94 8.26 22.32 -12.56
N ARG A 95 7.99 23.07 -13.63
CA ARG A 95 8.10 24.53 -13.63
C ARG A 95 6.72 25.19 -13.59
N TRP A 96 6.43 25.92 -12.52
CA TRP A 96 5.12 26.58 -12.36
C TRP A 96 4.86 27.66 -13.42
N ASP A 97 5.90 28.33 -13.92
CA ASP A 97 5.84 29.30 -15.03
C ASP A 97 5.74 28.65 -16.43
N TYR A 98 5.72 27.32 -16.54
CA TYR A 98 5.57 26.56 -17.79
C TYR A 98 4.28 25.73 -17.84
N GLY A 99 3.29 26.06 -16.99
CA GLY A 99 1.96 25.46 -17.05
C GLY A 99 1.88 24.06 -16.43
N TRP A 100 2.77 23.74 -15.49
CA TRP A 100 2.70 22.51 -14.71
C TRP A 100 1.78 22.60 -13.50
N GLY A 101 1.50 23.80 -13.00
CA GLY A 101 0.68 24.05 -11.81
C GLY A 101 1.19 25.26 -11.03
N THR A 102 0.52 25.62 -9.94
CA THR A 102 1.05 26.59 -8.95
C THR A 102 2.20 25.96 -8.14
N PRO A 103 3.09 26.75 -7.50
CA PRO A 103 4.14 26.22 -6.63
C PRO A 103 3.64 25.22 -5.58
N GLU A 104 2.50 25.50 -4.96
CA GLU A 104 1.89 24.63 -3.96
C GLU A 104 1.43 23.30 -4.58
N GLN A 105 0.82 23.35 -5.77
CA GLN A 105 0.36 22.15 -6.47
C GLN A 105 1.51 21.26 -6.92
N ILE A 106 2.58 21.83 -7.50
CA ILE A 106 3.71 21.01 -7.98
C ILE A 106 4.61 20.51 -6.84
N MET A 107 4.45 21.04 -5.62
CA MET A 107 5.03 20.50 -4.40
C MET A 107 4.19 19.38 -3.77
N ASP A 108 2.94 19.17 -4.22
CA ASP A 108 2.16 17.98 -3.89
C ASP A 108 2.60 16.83 -4.82
N PRO A 109 3.26 15.77 -4.30
CA PRO A 109 3.75 14.66 -5.12
C PRO A 109 2.64 13.91 -5.84
N VAL A 110 1.41 13.90 -5.33
CA VAL A 110 0.27 13.27 -5.99
C VAL A 110 -0.08 14.06 -7.25
N TYR A 111 -0.27 15.37 -7.10
CA TYR A 111 -0.56 16.26 -8.23
C TYR A 111 0.57 16.25 -9.28
N ALA A 112 1.82 16.38 -8.85
CA ALA A 112 2.98 16.40 -9.74
C ALA A 112 3.08 15.09 -10.56
N SER A 113 2.88 13.94 -9.90
CA SER A 113 2.81 12.63 -10.55
C SER A 113 1.66 12.51 -11.53
N THR A 114 0.45 12.96 -11.17
CA THR A 114 -0.71 12.96 -12.06
C THR A 114 -0.46 13.79 -13.31
N GLN A 115 0.13 14.98 -13.16
CA GLN A 115 0.50 15.84 -14.28
C GLN A 115 1.53 15.20 -15.21
N TYR A 116 2.55 14.55 -14.64
CA TYR A 116 3.57 13.85 -15.41
C TYR A 116 2.96 12.67 -16.18
N VAL A 117 2.30 11.77 -15.47
CA VAL A 117 1.76 10.51 -16.02
C VAL A 117 0.73 10.78 -17.11
N THR A 118 -0.16 11.76 -16.92
CA THR A 118 -1.15 12.15 -17.93
C THR A 118 -0.48 12.56 -19.26
N ARG A 119 0.63 13.30 -19.19
CA ARG A 119 1.41 13.69 -20.38
C ARG A 119 2.17 12.50 -20.97
N ALA A 120 2.72 11.63 -20.12
CA ALA A 120 3.47 10.44 -20.52
C ALA A 120 2.59 9.45 -21.31
N ILE A 121 1.35 9.22 -20.87
CA ILE A 121 0.37 8.38 -21.59
C ILE A 121 0.13 8.90 -23.01
N VAL A 122 -0.05 10.22 -23.16
CA VAL A 122 -0.25 10.84 -24.47
C VAL A 122 1.00 10.71 -25.34
N CYS A 123 2.19 10.89 -24.76
CA CYS A 123 3.42 10.74 -25.50
C CYS A 123 3.63 9.30 -25.99
N ASP A 124 3.46 8.32 -25.11
CA ASP A 124 3.59 6.90 -25.45
C ASP A 124 2.62 6.49 -26.55
N ARG A 125 1.35 6.88 -26.43
CA ARG A 125 0.33 6.62 -27.45
C ARG A 125 0.71 7.16 -28.83
N ASN A 126 1.29 8.36 -28.87
CA ASN A 126 1.71 9.00 -30.12
C ASN A 126 3.04 8.44 -30.64
N ASN A 127 3.84 7.80 -29.79
CA ASN A 127 5.17 7.31 -30.11
C ASN A 127 5.39 5.89 -29.55
N PRO A 128 4.66 4.87 -30.04
CA PRO A 128 4.65 3.54 -29.44
C PRO A 128 6.02 2.83 -29.44
N HIS A 129 6.92 3.27 -30.31
CA HIS A 129 8.29 2.74 -30.46
C HIS A 129 9.30 3.37 -29.50
N TYR A 130 8.92 4.40 -28.74
CA TYR A 130 9.82 5.02 -27.77
C TYR A 130 10.18 4.04 -26.66
N THR A 131 11.40 4.14 -26.16
CA THR A 131 11.81 3.60 -24.85
C THR A 131 11.14 4.38 -23.72
N ALA A 132 11.24 3.88 -22.48
CA ALA A 132 10.77 4.63 -21.31
C ALA A 132 11.49 5.99 -21.18
N GLY A 133 12.79 6.04 -21.45
CA GLY A 133 13.56 7.27 -21.32
C GLY A 133 13.21 8.29 -22.41
N GLN A 134 12.85 7.81 -23.59
CA GLN A 134 12.33 8.65 -24.66
C GLN A 134 10.92 9.18 -24.34
N VAL A 135 10.06 8.39 -23.66
CA VAL A 135 8.79 8.89 -23.13
C VAL A 135 9.03 9.96 -22.06
N ALA A 136 9.99 9.75 -21.14
CA ALA A 136 10.37 10.73 -20.13
C ALA A 136 10.87 12.03 -20.75
N GLN A 137 11.74 11.94 -21.75
CA GLN A 137 12.24 13.10 -22.49
C GLN A 137 11.13 13.83 -23.24
N CYS A 138 10.17 13.13 -23.81
CA CYS A 138 9.04 13.74 -24.52
C CYS A 138 8.17 14.60 -23.59
N VAL A 139 8.03 14.16 -22.34
CA VAL A 139 7.29 14.88 -21.29
C VAL A 139 8.11 16.05 -20.75
N GLN A 140 9.34 15.79 -20.31
CA GLN A 140 10.19 16.77 -19.61
C GLN A 140 10.86 17.77 -20.54
N ARG A 141 11.20 17.36 -21.77
CA ARG A 141 11.93 18.16 -22.77
C ARG A 141 13.24 18.72 -22.21
N SER A 142 14.02 17.85 -21.55
CA SER A 142 15.30 18.22 -20.96
C SER A 142 16.36 18.50 -22.03
N GLY A 143 17.38 19.28 -21.68
CA GLY A 143 18.56 19.55 -22.53
C GLY A 143 19.50 18.35 -22.68
N PHE A 144 19.30 17.28 -21.92
CA PHE A 144 20.11 16.06 -21.93
C PHE A 144 19.22 14.81 -22.12
N PRO A 145 18.69 14.57 -23.33
CA PRO A 145 17.66 13.56 -23.58
C PRO A 145 18.07 12.13 -23.19
N ASP A 146 19.35 11.78 -23.36
CA ASP A 146 19.82 10.40 -23.16
C ASP A 146 19.95 10.00 -21.67
N ARG A 147 19.79 10.95 -20.73
CA ARG A 147 19.99 10.67 -19.30
C ARG A 147 18.92 9.77 -18.68
N TYR A 148 17.70 9.77 -19.23
CA TYR A 148 16.63 8.94 -18.69
C TYR A 148 16.85 7.45 -18.97
N ASP A 149 17.20 7.09 -20.21
CA ASP A 149 17.53 5.70 -20.54
C ASP A 149 18.76 5.19 -19.77
N GLN A 150 19.70 6.07 -19.44
CA GLN A 150 20.86 5.73 -18.58
C GLN A 150 20.45 5.41 -17.14
N ALA A 151 19.30 5.91 -16.67
CA ALA A 151 18.77 5.65 -15.34
C ALA A 151 17.92 4.38 -15.24
N ALA A 152 17.63 3.70 -16.35
CA ALA A 152 16.68 2.59 -16.42
C ALA A 152 16.89 1.50 -15.37
N THR A 153 18.16 1.11 -15.12
CA THR A 153 18.48 0.09 -14.11
C THR A 153 18.09 0.55 -12.71
N LYS A 154 18.47 1.77 -12.32
CA LYS A 154 18.15 2.31 -11.00
C LYS A 154 16.65 2.55 -10.86
N ALA A 155 16.00 3.08 -11.90
CA ALA A 155 14.57 3.27 -11.96
C ALA A 155 13.80 1.95 -11.77
N ARG A 156 14.25 0.85 -12.38
CA ARG A 156 13.65 -0.48 -12.18
C ARG A 156 13.80 -0.96 -10.73
N THR A 157 14.96 -0.75 -10.10
CA THR A 157 15.16 -1.08 -8.68
C THR A 157 14.16 -0.34 -7.79
N LEU A 158 14.03 0.97 -7.98
CA LEU A 158 13.12 1.82 -7.20
C LEU A 158 11.65 1.46 -7.45
N LEU A 159 11.29 1.15 -8.70
CA LEU A 159 9.95 0.68 -9.06
C LEU A 159 9.59 -0.61 -8.33
N ASN A 160 10.51 -1.58 -8.33
CA ASN A 160 10.31 -2.84 -7.63
C ASN A 160 10.23 -2.64 -6.11
N GLU A 161 10.97 -1.69 -5.55
CA GLU A 161 10.91 -1.31 -4.13
C GLU A 161 9.56 -0.71 -3.75
N ALA A 162 9.08 0.29 -4.51
CA ALA A 162 7.76 0.88 -4.29
C ALA A 162 6.62 -0.14 -4.43
N ALA A 163 6.72 -1.06 -5.39
CA ALA A 163 5.75 -2.13 -5.55
C ALA A 163 5.77 -3.13 -4.37
N ARG A 164 6.93 -3.36 -3.73
CA ARG A 164 7.06 -4.21 -2.53
C ARG A 164 6.40 -3.55 -1.33
N THR A 165 6.76 -2.31 -1.01
CA THR A 165 6.21 -1.59 0.16
C THR A 165 4.68 -1.46 0.11
N HIS A 166 4.10 -1.40 -1.09
CA HIS A 166 2.65 -1.38 -1.29
C HIS A 166 1.94 -2.69 -0.92
N ALA A 167 2.63 -3.83 -0.91
CA ALA A 167 2.02 -5.18 -0.80
C ALA A 167 2.28 -5.89 0.54
N MET A 168 2.94 -5.25 1.52
CA MET A 168 3.55 -5.93 2.68
C MET A 168 2.79 -5.74 4.00
N ALA A 169 1.68 -5.02 4.01
CA ALA A 169 1.02 -4.57 5.24
C ALA A 169 -0.14 -5.46 5.72
N ALA A 170 -0.38 -6.62 5.08
CA ALA A 170 -1.50 -7.50 5.43
C ALA A 170 -0.99 -8.81 6.06
N GLY A 171 -1.48 -9.09 7.26
CA GLY A 171 -1.39 -10.37 7.96
C GLY A 171 -2.77 -10.96 8.25
N SER A 172 -3.81 -10.61 7.48
CA SER A 172 -5.12 -11.24 7.66
C SER A 172 -5.26 -12.47 6.78
N ALA A 173 -6.00 -13.44 7.31
CA ALA A 173 -6.72 -14.44 6.55
C ALA A 173 -7.50 -13.79 5.39
N THR A 174 -7.82 -14.59 4.37
CA THR A 174 -8.65 -14.17 3.22
C THR A 174 -9.86 -15.08 3.09
N ASP A 175 -10.42 -15.55 4.21
CA ASP A 175 -11.63 -16.38 4.27
C ASP A 175 -12.88 -15.52 4.09
N VAL A 176 -13.02 -14.97 2.88
CA VAL A 176 -14.17 -14.16 2.51
C VAL A 176 -15.44 -15.00 2.35
N SER A 177 -15.31 -16.32 2.26
CA SER A 177 -16.42 -17.27 2.24
C SER A 177 -16.97 -17.60 3.64
N GLY A 178 -16.13 -17.53 4.68
CA GLY A 178 -16.42 -17.91 6.06
C GLY A 178 -16.45 -19.43 6.26
N ASP A 179 -15.68 -20.17 5.45
CA ASP A 179 -15.66 -21.63 5.45
C ASP A 179 -14.45 -22.26 6.14
N GLY A 180 -13.60 -21.42 6.72
CA GLY A 180 -12.37 -21.76 7.43
C GLY A 180 -11.20 -22.06 6.50
N ARG A 181 -11.26 -21.59 5.25
CA ARG A 181 -10.14 -21.66 4.29
C ARG A 181 -9.95 -20.31 3.64
N ASP A 182 -8.70 -19.95 3.48
CA ASP A 182 -8.36 -18.71 2.80
C ASP A 182 -8.60 -18.80 1.30
N ASP A 183 -9.28 -17.78 0.77
CA ASP A 183 -9.61 -17.62 -0.64
C ASP A 183 -8.58 -16.72 -1.34
N ILE A 184 -8.64 -16.63 -2.66
CA ILE A 184 -7.82 -15.65 -3.42
C ILE A 184 -8.69 -14.54 -3.99
N ILE A 185 -8.16 -13.32 -3.94
CA ILE A 185 -8.85 -12.12 -4.42
C ILE A 185 -7.95 -11.37 -5.40
N THR A 186 -8.54 -10.82 -6.47
CA THR A 186 -7.86 -9.86 -7.34
C THR A 186 -8.69 -8.60 -7.54
N PHE A 187 -8.01 -7.46 -7.42
CA PHE A 187 -8.52 -6.12 -7.63
C PHE A 187 -8.00 -5.60 -8.95
N THR A 188 -8.89 -5.46 -9.93
CA THR A 188 -8.50 -4.89 -11.22
C THR A 188 -8.14 -3.42 -11.05
N GLN A 189 -7.07 -2.96 -11.70
CA GLN A 189 -6.60 -1.57 -11.60
C GLN A 189 -6.99 -0.75 -12.83
N ASN A 190 -8.14 -1.10 -13.42
CA ASN A 190 -8.71 -0.40 -14.57
C ASN A 190 -9.89 0.48 -14.13
N ALA A 191 -10.53 1.17 -15.09
CA ALA A 191 -11.62 2.11 -14.79
C ALA A 191 -12.86 1.49 -14.11
N LEU A 192 -13.02 0.18 -14.14
CA LEU A 192 -14.11 -0.53 -13.47
C LEU A 192 -13.75 -0.90 -12.03
N ALA A 193 -12.47 -1.06 -11.71
CA ALA A 193 -11.98 -1.53 -10.41
C ALA A 193 -12.81 -2.68 -9.85
N ASP A 194 -13.08 -3.67 -10.71
CA ASP A 194 -13.78 -4.90 -10.38
C ASP A 194 -12.94 -5.74 -9.39
N VAL A 195 -13.62 -6.42 -8.47
CA VAL A 195 -13.04 -7.38 -7.52
C VAL A 195 -13.51 -8.77 -7.87
N TYR A 196 -12.58 -9.67 -8.14
CA TYR A 196 -12.85 -11.08 -8.44
C TYR A 196 -12.33 -11.97 -7.33
N VAL A 197 -13.12 -12.98 -6.96
CA VAL A 197 -12.77 -13.97 -5.94
C VAL A 197 -12.78 -15.36 -6.56
N SER A 198 -11.87 -16.23 -6.11
CA SER A 198 -11.95 -17.68 -6.30
C SER A 198 -11.80 -18.36 -4.96
N THR A 199 -12.86 -19.04 -4.52
CA THR A 199 -12.90 -19.62 -3.18
C THR A 199 -12.09 -20.91 -3.11
N SER A 200 -11.47 -21.19 -1.97
CA SER A 200 -10.73 -22.43 -1.78
C SER A 200 -11.65 -23.64 -1.65
N THR A 201 -11.21 -24.76 -2.21
CA THR A 201 -11.83 -26.08 -2.07
C THR A 201 -11.03 -27.00 -1.14
N GLY A 202 -9.93 -26.49 -0.57
CA GLY A 202 -8.94 -27.24 0.21
C GLY A 202 -7.94 -28.05 -0.63
N THR A 203 -8.13 -28.11 -1.95
CA THR A 203 -7.23 -28.81 -2.89
C THR A 203 -6.98 -28.03 -4.19
N GLY A 204 -7.43 -26.78 -4.23
CA GLY A 204 -7.45 -25.91 -5.41
C GLY A 204 -8.43 -24.76 -5.20
N PHE A 205 -8.38 -23.74 -6.06
CA PHE A 205 -9.34 -22.64 -6.04
C PHE A 205 -10.45 -22.86 -7.09
N ALA A 206 -11.69 -22.53 -6.73
CA ALA A 206 -12.86 -22.91 -7.50
C ALA A 206 -13.05 -22.10 -8.80
N GLY A 207 -13.16 -22.82 -9.92
CA GLY A 207 -13.79 -22.35 -11.17
C GLY A 207 -13.11 -21.17 -11.87
N THR A 208 -13.84 -20.53 -12.79
CA THR A 208 -13.48 -19.20 -13.32
C THR A 208 -13.82 -18.16 -12.27
N SER A 209 -12.91 -17.22 -12.00
CA SER A 209 -13.09 -16.18 -11.00
C SER A 209 -14.43 -15.44 -11.16
N VAL A 210 -15.12 -15.22 -10.03
CA VAL A 210 -16.44 -14.60 -10.01
C VAL A 210 -16.30 -13.16 -9.56
N LYS A 211 -16.93 -12.23 -10.29
CA LYS A 211 -16.96 -10.84 -9.85
C LYS A 211 -17.84 -10.69 -8.60
N TRP A 212 -17.25 -10.29 -7.49
CA TRP A 212 -17.92 -10.11 -6.20
C TRP A 212 -18.17 -8.63 -5.85
N ASN A 213 -17.42 -7.71 -6.46
CA ASN A 213 -17.62 -6.26 -6.31
C ASN A 213 -17.18 -5.49 -7.56
N ASP A 214 -17.55 -4.21 -7.63
CA ASP A 214 -17.05 -3.26 -8.61
C ASP A 214 -16.82 -1.89 -7.99
N PHE A 215 -15.95 -1.09 -8.62
CA PHE A 215 -15.54 0.23 -8.14
C PHE A 215 -14.94 0.22 -6.72
N PHE A 216 -14.11 -0.78 -6.41
CA PHE A 216 -13.44 -0.89 -5.10
C PHE A 216 -11.92 -0.97 -5.27
N SER A 217 -11.17 -0.33 -4.35
CA SER A 217 -9.72 -0.13 -4.46
C SER A 217 -9.32 0.56 -5.77
N ILE A 218 -9.96 1.70 -6.05
CA ILE A 218 -9.86 2.41 -7.32
C ILE A 218 -8.52 3.13 -7.42
N GLY A 219 -7.61 2.55 -8.19
CA GLY A 219 -6.48 3.28 -8.75
C GLY A 219 -5.48 3.80 -7.71
N GLY A 220 -4.50 2.96 -7.37
CA GLY A 220 -3.39 3.34 -6.48
C GLY A 220 -3.74 3.36 -5.00
N GLU A 221 -4.99 3.03 -4.65
CA GLU A 221 -5.40 2.67 -3.29
C GLU A 221 -4.78 1.32 -2.89
N THR A 222 -4.58 1.11 -1.60
CA THR A 222 -4.06 -0.17 -1.07
C THR A 222 -5.23 -0.99 -0.54
N ALA A 223 -5.48 -2.15 -1.16
CA ALA A 223 -6.46 -3.12 -0.68
C ALA A 223 -5.87 -3.99 0.44
N SER A 224 -6.71 -4.36 1.39
CA SER A 224 -6.46 -5.34 2.44
C SER A 224 -7.74 -6.16 2.67
N THR A 225 -7.61 -7.24 3.41
CA THR A 225 -8.72 -8.05 3.94
C THR A 225 -8.73 -7.98 5.47
N GLY A 226 -9.83 -8.46 6.06
CA GLY A 226 -9.97 -8.68 7.51
C GLY A 226 -11.43 -8.69 7.95
N ASP A 227 -11.77 -9.43 9.00
CA ASP A 227 -13.12 -9.49 9.58
C ASP A 227 -13.41 -8.25 10.43
N VAL A 228 -13.59 -7.11 9.77
CA VAL A 228 -13.79 -5.83 10.46
C VAL A 228 -15.15 -5.75 11.14
N ASN A 229 -16.06 -6.70 10.89
CA ASN A 229 -17.40 -6.71 11.46
C ASN A 229 -17.65 -7.80 12.52
N GLY A 230 -16.76 -8.78 12.63
CA GLY A 230 -16.78 -9.86 13.62
C GLY A 230 -17.81 -10.94 13.30
N ASP A 231 -18.13 -11.17 12.02
CA ASP A 231 -19.08 -12.21 11.59
C ASP A 231 -18.44 -13.50 11.06
N GLY A 232 -17.11 -13.61 11.20
CA GLY A 232 -16.30 -14.75 10.78
C GLY A 232 -16.12 -14.85 9.27
N LYS A 233 -16.25 -13.74 8.54
CA LYS A 233 -15.89 -13.63 7.12
C LYS A 233 -14.99 -12.42 6.94
N ASP A 234 -13.91 -12.60 6.20
CA ASP A 234 -13.07 -11.46 5.88
C ASP A 234 -13.78 -10.52 4.91
N ASP A 235 -13.71 -9.23 5.25
CA ASP A 235 -14.21 -8.13 4.45
C ASP A 235 -13.08 -7.57 3.61
N ILE A 236 -13.40 -6.73 2.60
CA ILE A 236 -12.37 -5.97 1.88
C ILE A 236 -12.32 -4.54 2.41
N VAL A 237 -11.10 -4.07 2.66
CA VAL A 237 -10.78 -2.73 3.12
C VAL A 237 -9.88 -2.07 2.08
N THR A 238 -10.06 -0.78 1.80
CA THR A 238 -9.12 -0.02 0.98
C THR A 238 -8.76 1.31 1.59
N PHE A 239 -7.46 1.62 1.55
CA PHE A 239 -6.89 2.88 2.01
C PHE A 239 -6.69 3.81 0.81
N ALA A 240 -7.52 4.85 0.74
CA ALA A 240 -7.44 5.85 -0.31
C ALA A 240 -6.34 6.85 0.03
N HIS A 241 -5.18 6.71 -0.62
CA HIS A 241 -4.01 7.58 -0.39
C HIS A 241 -4.11 8.98 -1.01
N SER A 242 -5.32 9.43 -1.35
CA SER A 242 -5.55 10.82 -1.72
C SER A 242 -5.30 11.74 -0.52
N ASN A 243 -5.30 13.06 -0.74
CA ASN A 243 -5.14 14.02 0.36
C ASN A 243 -6.21 13.91 1.46
N THR A 244 -7.28 13.14 1.27
CA THR A 244 -8.28 12.86 2.31
C THR A 244 -8.03 11.58 3.10
N GLY A 245 -7.14 10.66 2.69
CA GLY A 245 -6.85 9.44 3.45
C GLY A 245 -8.10 8.60 3.79
N ASP A 246 -9.10 8.56 2.92
CA ASP A 246 -10.37 7.89 3.26
C ASP A 246 -10.20 6.36 3.31
N VAL A 247 -10.87 5.69 4.24
CA VAL A 247 -10.90 4.22 4.33
C VAL A 247 -12.29 3.74 3.95
N TYR A 248 -12.36 2.88 2.94
CA TYR A 248 -13.60 2.26 2.50
C TYR A 248 -13.62 0.78 2.85
N VAL A 249 -14.79 0.29 3.24
CA VAL A 249 -15.04 -1.10 3.59
C VAL A 249 -16.20 -1.62 2.76
N ALA A 250 -16.06 -2.81 2.21
CA ALA A 250 -17.15 -3.58 1.64
C ALA A 250 -17.24 -4.93 2.35
N LEU A 251 -18.32 -5.11 3.11
CA LEU A 251 -18.54 -6.30 3.92
C LEU A 251 -18.79 -7.54 3.05
N SER A 252 -18.22 -8.67 3.41
CA SER A 252 -18.50 -9.95 2.78
C SER A 252 -19.88 -10.48 3.14
N THR A 253 -20.46 -11.21 2.20
CA THR A 253 -21.71 -11.96 2.37
C THR A 253 -21.48 -13.47 2.24
N GLY A 254 -20.23 -13.91 2.10
CA GLY A 254 -19.83 -15.29 1.79
C GLY A 254 -20.01 -15.69 0.33
N THR A 255 -20.63 -14.85 -0.49
CA THR A 255 -20.88 -15.10 -1.93
C THR A 255 -20.71 -13.86 -2.81
N GLY A 256 -20.18 -12.78 -2.24
CA GLY A 256 -20.11 -11.44 -2.81
C GLY A 256 -19.81 -10.41 -1.72
N PHE A 257 -19.49 -9.17 -2.12
CA PHE A 257 -19.31 -8.07 -1.18
C PHE A 257 -20.45 -7.05 -1.29
N THR A 258 -20.75 -6.36 -0.19
CA THR A 258 -21.62 -5.18 -0.18
C THR A 258 -20.99 -4.01 -0.93
N GLY A 259 -21.75 -2.95 -1.22
CA GLY A 259 -21.18 -1.76 -1.86
C GLY A 259 -20.27 -0.99 -0.90
N GLY A 260 -19.08 -0.59 -1.36
CA GLY A 260 -18.08 0.11 -0.55
C GLY A 260 -18.64 1.32 0.19
N GLN A 261 -18.47 1.35 1.52
CA GLN A 261 -18.87 2.43 2.40
C GLN A 261 -17.65 3.06 3.04
N LYS A 262 -17.66 4.39 3.17
CA LYS A 262 -16.61 5.07 3.91
C LYS A 262 -16.76 4.81 5.40
N TRP A 263 -15.76 4.22 6.03
CA TRP A 263 -15.75 3.89 7.46
C TRP A 263 -14.83 4.79 8.28
N HIS A 264 -13.85 5.43 7.66
CA HIS A 264 -12.96 6.41 8.30
C HIS A 264 -12.47 7.45 7.27
N ASP A 265 -12.02 8.61 7.73
CA ASP A 265 -11.34 9.62 6.92
C ASP A 265 -9.99 10.04 7.53
N TRP A 266 -9.09 10.57 6.71
CA TRP A 266 -7.75 11.02 7.14
C TRP A 266 -6.92 9.94 7.85
N PHE A 267 -6.93 8.72 7.31
CA PHE A 267 -6.16 7.58 7.81
C PHE A 267 -5.20 7.06 6.74
N ALA A 268 -3.94 6.84 7.13
CA ALA A 268 -2.86 6.44 6.22
C ALA A 268 -2.76 7.30 4.92
N PRO A 269 -2.83 8.65 4.98
CA PRO A 269 -2.73 9.49 3.77
C PRO A 269 -1.34 9.43 3.13
N GLY A 270 -1.27 9.71 1.83
CA GLY A 270 0.00 9.91 1.13
C GLY A 270 0.88 8.67 1.08
N ALA A 271 2.01 8.70 1.80
CA ALA A 271 3.01 7.62 1.81
C ALA A 271 2.93 6.71 3.03
N GLU A 272 2.01 6.99 3.95
CA GLU A 272 1.77 6.13 5.10
C GLU A 272 1.33 4.72 4.64
N ILE A 273 1.54 3.75 5.53
CA ILE A 273 1.21 2.35 5.30
C ILE A 273 0.04 2.00 6.21
N GLY A 274 -1.10 1.65 5.61
CA GLY A 274 -2.27 1.14 6.31
C GLY A 274 -2.23 -0.39 6.39
N ALA A 275 -2.64 -0.94 7.52
CA ALA A 275 -2.78 -2.36 7.80
C ALA A 275 -4.12 -2.63 8.50
N VAL A 276 -4.58 -3.88 8.43
CA VAL A 276 -5.83 -4.37 9.04
C VAL A 276 -5.50 -5.56 9.94
N GLY A 277 -6.07 -5.60 11.15
CA GLY A 277 -5.87 -6.68 12.11
C GLY A 277 -6.45 -6.39 13.50
N ASP A 278 -6.81 -7.41 14.29
CA ASP A 278 -7.42 -7.27 15.62
C ASP A 278 -6.37 -6.95 16.69
N VAL A 279 -5.97 -5.69 16.76
CA VAL A 279 -4.95 -5.24 17.73
C VAL A 279 -5.51 -5.12 19.15
N ASN A 280 -6.83 -5.26 19.35
CA ASN A 280 -7.48 -5.05 20.64
C ASN A 280 -8.02 -6.35 21.28
N GLY A 281 -8.16 -7.42 20.51
CA GLY A 281 -8.62 -8.73 20.92
C GLY A 281 -10.13 -8.83 21.12
N ASP A 282 -10.93 -8.00 20.43
CA ASP A 282 -12.40 -8.06 20.50
C ASP A 282 -13.04 -8.88 19.37
N GLY A 283 -12.22 -9.55 18.55
CA GLY A 283 -12.63 -10.38 17.43
C GLY A 283 -13.14 -9.58 16.24
N LYS A 284 -12.73 -8.31 16.12
CA LYS A 284 -12.94 -7.50 14.91
C LYS A 284 -11.63 -6.89 14.50
N ASP A 285 -11.36 -6.93 13.21
CA ASP A 285 -10.14 -6.32 12.72
C ASP A 285 -10.23 -4.78 12.75
N ASP A 286 -9.19 -4.18 13.31
CA ASP A 286 -8.98 -2.75 13.41
C ASP A 286 -8.15 -2.23 12.23
N ILE A 287 -7.95 -0.91 12.14
CA ILE A 287 -6.98 -0.33 11.21
C ILE A 287 -5.80 0.30 11.94
N VAL A 288 -4.61 0.08 11.39
CA VAL A 288 -3.33 0.60 11.88
C VAL A 288 -2.65 1.40 10.78
N ALA A 289 -2.16 2.60 11.09
CA ALA A 289 -1.37 3.43 10.19
C ALA A 289 0.06 3.58 10.73
N PHE A 290 1.03 3.18 9.92
CA PHE A 290 2.43 3.50 10.12
C PHE A 290 2.76 4.75 9.31
N THR A 291 3.13 5.83 9.99
CA THR A 291 3.52 7.08 9.32
C THR A 291 4.70 6.90 8.37
N HIS A 292 5.55 5.92 8.67
CA HIS A 292 6.67 5.48 7.84
C HIS A 292 7.65 6.60 7.45
N ASP A 293 7.74 7.60 8.33
CA ASP A 293 8.63 8.76 8.22
C ASP A 293 9.75 8.69 9.28
N ALA A 294 10.41 9.82 9.53
CA ALA A 294 11.45 9.89 10.56
C ALA A 294 10.92 9.83 12.00
N ALA A 295 9.63 10.13 12.23
CA ALA A 295 8.99 9.98 13.52
C ALA A 295 8.54 8.54 13.75
N GLY A 296 8.09 7.83 12.70
CA GLY A 296 7.66 6.43 12.80
C GLY A 296 6.51 6.26 13.80
N ASP A 297 5.62 7.25 13.92
CA ASP A 297 4.44 7.14 14.75
C ASP A 297 3.48 6.07 14.18
N VAL A 298 2.83 5.33 15.08
CA VAL A 298 1.82 4.31 14.78
C VAL A 298 0.48 4.73 15.37
N TYR A 299 -0.53 4.87 14.51
CA TYR A 299 -1.88 5.28 14.87
C TYR A 299 -2.86 4.12 14.67
N VAL A 300 -3.84 4.01 15.56
CA VAL A 300 -4.87 2.96 15.53
C VAL A 300 -6.25 3.59 15.53
N ALA A 301 -7.17 3.05 14.74
CA ALA A 301 -8.61 3.31 14.87
C ALA A 301 -9.35 1.98 14.99
N LEU A 302 -10.05 1.80 16.11
CA LEU A 302 -10.69 0.52 16.46
C LEU A 302 -11.99 0.32 15.69
N SER A 303 -12.28 -0.90 15.27
CA SER A 303 -13.55 -1.23 14.61
C SER A 303 -14.71 -1.28 15.61
N THR A 304 -15.85 -0.74 15.20
CA THR A 304 -17.14 -0.90 15.89
C THR A 304 -18.02 -1.96 15.24
N GLY A 305 -17.55 -2.60 14.17
CA GLY A 305 -18.31 -3.46 13.28
C GLY A 305 -19.23 -2.75 12.27
N THR A 306 -19.21 -1.41 12.28
CA THR A 306 -19.97 -0.58 11.32
C THR A 306 -19.21 0.67 10.86
N SER A 307 -18.05 0.94 11.46
CA SER A 307 -17.17 2.09 11.24
C SER A 307 -15.89 1.89 12.04
N PHE A 308 -14.83 2.65 11.75
CA PHE A 308 -13.69 2.76 12.65
C PHE A 308 -13.88 3.98 13.56
N ALA A 309 -13.60 3.81 14.86
CA ALA A 309 -14.04 4.72 15.90
C ALA A 309 -13.17 5.99 16.00
N GLY A 310 -13.84 7.14 15.99
CA GLY A 310 -13.25 8.42 16.41
C GLY A 310 -12.15 8.93 15.48
N THR A 311 -11.24 9.72 16.05
CA THR A 311 -9.97 10.08 15.39
C THR A 311 -8.91 9.06 15.78
N ALA A 312 -8.08 8.65 14.83
CA ALA A 312 -6.97 7.74 15.07
C ALA A 312 -6.11 8.17 16.28
N VAL A 313 -5.79 7.21 17.15
CA VAL A 313 -5.05 7.44 18.39
C VAL A 313 -3.64 6.91 18.23
N LYS A 314 -2.64 7.71 18.62
CA LYS A 314 -1.25 7.25 18.62
C LYS A 314 -1.04 6.18 19.70
N TRP A 315 -0.64 4.98 19.29
CA TRP A 315 -0.37 3.84 20.18
C TRP A 315 1.12 3.54 20.32
N HIS A 316 1.96 4.06 19.42
CA HIS A 316 3.41 3.91 19.50
C HIS A 316 4.11 5.06 18.76
N ASP A 317 5.34 5.37 19.15
CA ASP A 317 6.23 6.31 18.47
C ASP A 317 7.53 5.61 18.04
N TYR A 318 8.18 6.07 16.96
CA TYR A 318 9.46 5.53 16.50
C TYR A 318 9.45 4.01 16.22
N PHE A 319 8.52 3.56 15.38
CA PHE A 319 8.42 2.18 14.92
C PHE A 319 8.18 2.12 13.41
N SER A 320 8.91 1.25 12.72
CA SER A 320 8.86 1.10 11.26
C SER A 320 9.12 2.42 10.52
N ILE A 321 10.28 3.02 10.81
CA ILE A 321 10.70 4.26 10.15
C ILE A 321 10.97 4.02 8.66
N THR A 322 11.16 5.10 7.89
CA THR A 322 11.39 5.03 6.45
C THR A 322 12.45 3.99 6.05
N GLY A 323 12.07 3.05 5.18
CA GLY A 323 12.92 1.97 4.66
C GLY A 323 12.74 0.63 5.38
N GLU A 324 12.07 0.61 6.53
CA GLU A 324 11.67 -0.62 7.22
C GLU A 324 10.34 -1.16 6.65
N HIS A 325 9.96 -2.40 6.99
CA HIS A 325 8.74 -3.02 6.47
C HIS A 325 7.83 -3.41 7.63
N PRO A 326 6.69 -2.71 7.85
CA PRO A 326 5.76 -3.06 8.91
C PRO A 326 4.89 -4.26 8.53
N ALA A 327 4.46 -5.01 9.53
CA ALA A 327 3.43 -6.05 9.45
C ALA A 327 2.64 -6.12 10.78
N LEU A 328 1.51 -6.83 10.74
CA LEU A 328 0.69 -7.19 11.90
C LEU A 328 0.66 -8.72 12.06
N GLY A 329 0.43 -9.19 13.29
CA GLY A 329 0.14 -10.60 13.60
C GLY A 329 0.28 -10.94 15.08
N ASP A 330 -0.47 -11.93 15.55
CA ASP A 330 -0.44 -12.42 16.94
C ASP A 330 0.77 -13.33 17.17
N VAL A 331 1.95 -12.73 17.26
CA VAL A 331 3.21 -13.48 17.40
C VAL A 331 3.35 -14.09 18.80
N ASN A 332 2.50 -13.74 19.75
CA ASN A 332 2.58 -14.18 21.14
C ASN A 332 1.48 -15.15 21.58
N GLY A 333 0.40 -15.28 20.79
CA GLY A 333 -0.71 -16.19 20.97
C GLY A 333 -1.71 -15.71 22.02
N ASP A 334 -1.82 -14.39 22.25
CA ASP A 334 -2.79 -13.82 23.20
C ASP A 334 -4.08 -13.32 22.56
N GLY A 335 -4.26 -13.58 21.26
CA GLY A 335 -5.41 -13.22 20.46
C GLY A 335 -5.44 -11.74 20.09
N LYS A 336 -4.28 -11.05 20.10
CA LYS A 336 -4.16 -9.67 19.63
C LYS A 336 -3.03 -9.57 18.62
N ASP A 337 -3.29 -8.84 17.55
CA ASP A 337 -2.24 -8.53 16.59
C ASP A 337 -1.22 -7.56 17.18
N ASP A 338 0.03 -7.98 17.12
CA ASP A 338 1.20 -7.20 17.49
C ASP A 338 1.72 -6.41 16.28
N ILE A 339 2.53 -5.37 16.52
CA ILE A 339 3.25 -4.71 15.42
C ILE A 339 4.64 -5.31 15.26
N ILE A 340 4.97 -5.62 14.01
CA ILE A 340 6.25 -6.19 13.59
C ILE A 340 6.90 -5.19 12.62
N THR A 341 8.21 -4.99 12.73
CA THR A 341 8.98 -4.35 11.66
C THR A 341 10.21 -5.16 11.28
N PHE A 342 10.37 -5.35 9.98
CA PHE A 342 11.59 -5.90 9.38
C PHE A 342 12.47 -4.72 8.97
N THR A 343 13.61 -4.56 9.63
CA THR A 343 14.44 -3.37 9.39
C THR A 343 15.08 -3.37 8.00
N GLN A 344 15.18 -4.54 7.36
CA GLN A 344 15.76 -4.81 6.05
C GLN A 344 17.09 -4.09 5.75
N GLY A 345 18.15 -4.86 5.53
CA GLY A 345 19.46 -4.27 5.29
C GLY A 345 20.49 -5.28 4.82
N PRO A 346 21.78 -4.89 4.77
CA PRO A 346 22.85 -5.86 4.57
C PRO A 346 22.80 -6.95 5.66
N THR A 347 23.52 -8.05 5.44
CA THR A 347 23.64 -9.22 6.36
C THR A 347 24.21 -8.92 7.76
N THR A 348 24.28 -7.66 8.15
CA THR A 348 24.71 -7.18 9.46
C THR A 348 23.68 -6.26 10.14
N ALA A 349 22.53 -6.00 9.51
CA ALA A 349 21.57 -4.98 9.96
C ALA A 349 20.08 -5.33 9.76
N ALA A 350 19.77 -6.52 9.22
CA ALA A 350 18.39 -6.95 8.97
C ALA A 350 17.82 -7.67 10.21
N ASP A 351 17.27 -6.91 11.16
CA ASP A 351 16.69 -7.40 12.41
C ASP A 351 15.15 -7.45 12.29
N VAL A 352 14.52 -8.26 13.15
CA VAL A 352 13.06 -8.30 13.34
C VAL A 352 12.71 -7.76 14.71
N ILE A 353 11.96 -6.66 14.74
CA ILE A 353 11.60 -5.93 15.95
C ILE A 353 10.09 -6.03 16.16
N ILE A 354 9.68 -6.39 17.37
CA ILE A 354 8.28 -6.56 17.77
C ILE A 354 7.93 -5.56 18.87
N ALA A 355 6.74 -4.97 18.80
CA ALA A 355 6.11 -4.35 19.96
C ALA A 355 4.73 -4.98 20.19
N LEU A 356 4.61 -5.72 21.29
CA LEU A 356 3.39 -6.46 21.62
C LEU A 356 2.22 -5.52 21.92
N SER A 357 1.03 -5.86 21.46
CA SER A 357 -0.20 -5.16 21.79
C SER A 357 -0.63 -5.40 23.23
N THR A 358 -1.12 -4.35 23.87
CA THR A 358 -1.79 -4.44 25.18
C THR A 358 -3.32 -4.33 25.05
N GLY A 359 -3.81 -4.18 23.81
CA GLY A 359 -5.19 -3.84 23.46
C GLY A 359 -5.57 -2.37 23.64
N THR A 360 -4.63 -1.52 24.07
CA THR A 360 -4.83 -0.07 24.17
C THR A 360 -3.61 0.78 23.77
N THR A 361 -2.46 0.14 23.59
CA THR A 361 -1.16 0.70 23.19
C THR A 361 -0.25 -0.45 22.79
N PHE A 362 0.84 -0.19 22.07
CA PHE A 362 1.91 -1.17 21.89
C PHE A 362 2.99 -1.01 22.96
N SER A 363 3.63 -2.13 23.32
CA SER A 363 4.69 -2.19 24.31
C SER A 363 6.02 -1.65 23.78
N THR A 364 7.06 -1.61 24.62
CA THR A 364 8.39 -1.17 24.17
C THR A 364 8.96 -2.15 23.13
N PRO A 365 9.55 -1.68 22.02
CA PRO A 365 10.06 -2.55 20.98
C PRO A 365 11.18 -3.47 21.46
N GLN A 366 11.14 -4.72 21.02
CA GLN A 366 12.14 -5.74 21.35
C GLN A 366 12.61 -6.43 20.08
N LYS A 367 13.92 -6.69 20.00
CA LYS A 367 14.45 -7.54 18.95
C LYS A 367 14.15 -9.00 19.24
N TRP A 368 13.43 -9.66 18.33
CA TRP A 368 13.06 -11.06 18.45
C TRP A 368 13.83 -11.98 17.50
N HIS A 369 14.43 -11.44 16.43
CA HIS A 369 15.28 -12.18 15.50
C HIS A 369 16.31 -11.27 14.84
N ASP A 370 17.44 -11.84 14.42
CA ASP A 370 18.51 -11.15 13.69
C ASP A 370 18.83 -11.84 12.36
N LEU A 371 19.24 -11.04 11.37
CA LEU A 371 19.60 -11.49 10.03
C LEU A 371 18.45 -12.17 9.27
N PHE A 372 17.26 -11.59 9.33
CA PHE A 372 16.07 -12.05 8.60
C PHE A 372 15.61 -11.01 7.57
N ALA A 373 14.98 -11.48 6.49
CA ALA A 373 14.54 -10.63 5.38
C ALA A 373 15.68 -9.76 4.83
N VAL A 374 16.81 -10.40 4.53
CA VAL A 374 18.06 -9.69 4.18
C VAL A 374 17.96 -9.09 2.79
N GLY A 375 18.43 -7.85 2.63
CA GLY A 375 18.55 -7.19 1.35
C GLY A 375 17.19 -6.89 0.70
N THR A 376 16.79 -7.71 -0.27
CA THR A 376 15.54 -7.52 -1.04
C THR A 376 14.58 -8.69 -0.90
N GLU A 377 14.79 -9.54 0.11
CA GLU A 377 13.84 -10.60 0.41
C GLU A 377 12.48 -10.01 0.84
N GLN A 378 11.42 -10.79 0.67
CA GLN A 378 10.04 -10.37 0.94
C GLN A 378 9.53 -11.08 2.19
N PRO A 379 9.35 -10.41 3.34
CA PRO A 379 8.83 -11.04 4.55
C PRO A 379 7.30 -11.12 4.57
N ARG A 380 6.76 -12.13 5.25
CA ARG A 380 5.34 -12.33 5.59
C ARG A 380 5.24 -12.82 7.04
N VAL A 381 4.07 -12.61 7.64
CA VAL A 381 3.72 -13.01 9.00
C VAL A 381 2.48 -13.92 8.91
N GLY A 382 2.43 -15.00 9.69
CA GLY A 382 1.31 -15.94 9.71
C GLY A 382 1.66 -17.27 10.39
N ASP A 383 0.68 -18.01 10.91
CA ASP A 383 0.87 -19.26 11.66
C ASP A 383 1.12 -20.46 10.74
N ILE A 384 2.36 -20.58 10.27
CA ILE A 384 2.76 -21.66 9.35
C ILE A 384 2.88 -23.03 10.05
N ASN A 385 2.78 -23.09 11.38
CA ASN A 385 3.01 -24.31 12.15
C ASN A 385 1.75 -24.84 12.88
N GLY A 386 0.72 -24.02 13.00
CA GLY A 386 -0.57 -24.32 13.60
C GLY A 386 -0.55 -24.35 15.12
N ASP A 387 0.33 -23.58 15.77
CA ASP A 387 0.41 -23.48 17.23
C ASP A 387 -0.31 -22.25 17.81
N GLY A 388 -1.04 -21.52 16.96
CA GLY A 388 -1.81 -20.33 17.30
C GLY A 388 -0.93 -19.11 17.57
N LYS A 389 0.29 -19.08 17.03
CA LYS A 389 1.15 -17.90 17.03
C LYS A 389 1.64 -17.64 15.63
N ASP A 390 1.66 -16.38 15.26
CA ASP A 390 2.19 -16.03 13.96
C ASP A 390 3.70 -16.17 13.92
N ASP A 391 4.15 -16.83 12.86
CA ASP A 391 5.54 -17.05 12.50
C ASP A 391 5.98 -16.03 11.45
N ILE A 392 7.24 -16.11 11.03
CA ILE A 392 7.77 -15.27 9.94
C ILE A 392 8.34 -16.10 8.81
N VAL A 393 8.02 -15.71 7.57
CA VAL A 393 8.55 -16.32 6.35
C VAL A 393 9.18 -15.25 5.47
N THR A 394 10.33 -15.53 4.88
CA THR A 394 11.00 -14.64 3.93
C THR A 394 11.23 -15.33 2.59
N PHE A 395 10.90 -14.63 1.51
CA PHE A 395 10.98 -15.12 0.15
C PHE A 395 12.08 -14.42 -0.63
N THR A 396 12.99 -15.21 -1.19
CA THR A 396 14.00 -14.74 -2.12
C THR A 396 13.41 -14.72 -3.54
N CYS A 397 12.73 -13.64 -3.93
CA CYS A 397 12.07 -13.53 -5.23
C CYS A 397 13.03 -13.22 -6.39
N ASN A 398 13.89 -14.19 -6.72
CA ASN A 398 14.87 -14.14 -7.80
C ASN A 398 15.02 -15.52 -8.46
N THR A 399 16.12 -15.76 -9.19
CA THR A 399 16.34 -17.06 -9.86
C THR A 399 16.52 -18.25 -8.92
N ASN A 400 16.88 -18.03 -7.66
CA ASN A 400 17.00 -19.08 -6.65
C ASN A 400 15.64 -19.42 -6.05
N ALA A 401 14.76 -18.42 -5.88
CA ALA A 401 13.39 -18.62 -5.44
C ALA A 401 13.26 -19.39 -4.11
N ASP A 402 14.22 -19.20 -3.20
CA ASP A 402 14.30 -19.86 -1.91
C ASP A 402 13.33 -19.25 -0.89
N VAL A 403 12.83 -20.08 0.03
CA VAL A 403 11.95 -19.70 1.13
C VAL A 403 12.55 -20.13 2.47
N TYR A 404 12.67 -19.19 3.40
CA TYR A 404 13.15 -19.44 4.77
C TYR A 404 12.08 -19.03 5.77
N ALA A 405 11.99 -19.75 6.89
CA ALA A 405 11.04 -19.43 7.94
C ALA A 405 11.67 -19.49 9.33
N ALA A 406 11.07 -18.78 10.27
CA ALA A 406 11.35 -18.83 11.69
C ALA A 406 10.02 -18.93 12.46
N THR A 407 9.92 -19.87 13.39
CA THR A 407 8.71 -20.07 14.18
C THR A 407 8.77 -19.29 15.48
N SER A 408 7.67 -18.68 15.87
CA SER A 408 7.52 -17.96 17.13
C SER A 408 7.52 -18.90 18.32
N THR A 409 8.10 -18.43 19.41
CA THR A 409 7.99 -19.06 20.73
C THR A 409 7.08 -18.26 21.67
N GLY A 410 6.50 -17.16 21.18
CA GLY A 410 5.80 -16.12 21.93
C GLY A 410 6.71 -15.12 22.65
N THR A 411 8.02 -15.25 22.51
CA THR A 411 9.00 -14.29 23.08
C THR A 411 10.22 -14.01 22.18
N THR A 412 10.39 -14.79 21.11
CA THR A 412 11.46 -14.71 20.10
C THR A 412 11.08 -15.63 18.94
N PHE A 413 11.67 -15.43 17.76
CA PHE A 413 11.57 -16.38 16.66
C PHE A 413 12.77 -17.33 16.62
N THR A 414 12.54 -18.56 16.21
CA THR A 414 13.57 -19.61 16.11
C THR A 414 13.60 -20.21 14.71
N GLY A 415 14.77 -20.29 14.08
CA GLY A 415 14.91 -20.89 12.74
C GLY A 415 15.85 -20.12 11.82
N THR A 416 15.52 -20.13 10.52
CA THR A 416 16.17 -19.41 9.38
C THR A 416 17.46 -19.98 8.79
N THR A 417 18.19 -20.85 9.50
CA THR A 417 19.39 -21.48 8.92
C THR A 417 19.08 -22.60 7.92
N ILE A 418 17.82 -23.02 7.84
CA ILE A 418 17.35 -24.12 6.97
C ILE A 418 16.30 -23.55 6.03
N LYS A 419 16.45 -23.90 4.75
CA LYS A 419 15.49 -23.59 3.71
C LYS A 419 14.25 -24.48 3.84
N TRP A 420 13.06 -23.88 3.89
CA TRP A 420 11.77 -24.57 4.01
C TRP A 420 11.13 -24.89 2.65
N ASN A 421 11.52 -24.17 1.60
CA ASN A 421 11.11 -24.45 0.22
C ASN A 421 12.08 -23.85 -0.79
N ASP A 422 12.03 -24.30 -2.04
CA ASP A 422 12.77 -23.71 -3.14
C ASP A 422 11.98 -23.65 -4.44
N HIS A 423 12.43 -22.79 -5.35
CA HIS A 423 11.77 -22.55 -6.64
C HIS A 423 10.33 -22.04 -6.52
N PHE A 424 10.01 -21.28 -5.45
CA PHE A 424 8.65 -20.81 -5.21
C PHE A 424 8.36 -19.40 -5.73
N CYS A 425 9.20 -18.40 -5.43
CA CYS A 425 8.98 -17.01 -5.86
C CYS A 425 10.04 -16.55 -6.89
N LEU A 426 9.63 -16.25 -8.11
CA LEU A 426 10.51 -15.68 -9.14
C LEU A 426 10.52 -14.15 -9.12
N THR A 427 11.44 -13.56 -9.87
CA THR A 427 11.56 -12.10 -10.01
C THR A 427 10.25 -11.47 -10.49
N GLY A 428 9.68 -10.56 -9.68
CA GLY A 428 8.47 -9.81 -10.01
C GLY A 428 7.17 -10.50 -9.58
N GLU A 429 7.25 -11.67 -8.95
CA GLU A 429 6.12 -12.33 -8.31
C GLU A 429 5.95 -11.86 -6.86
N PHE A 430 4.74 -12.05 -6.35
CA PHE A 430 4.33 -11.65 -5.01
C PHE A 430 3.84 -12.89 -4.27
N PRO A 431 4.53 -13.30 -3.18
CA PRO A 431 4.11 -14.42 -2.36
C PRO A 431 3.19 -13.97 -1.23
N TYR A 432 2.42 -14.91 -0.68
CA TYR A 432 1.48 -14.72 0.43
C TYR A 432 1.53 -15.93 1.37
N LEU A 433 1.02 -15.74 2.58
CA LEU A 433 0.73 -16.80 3.55
C LEU A 433 -0.79 -16.87 3.73
N ALA A 434 -1.33 -18.07 3.79
CA ALA A 434 -2.77 -18.30 3.93
C ALA A 434 -3.06 -19.78 4.22
N ASP A 435 -4.01 -20.10 5.09
CA ASP A 435 -4.53 -21.46 5.31
C ASP A 435 -5.50 -21.86 4.18
N ALA A 436 -4.92 -22.08 3.00
CA ALA A 436 -5.69 -22.41 1.80
C ALA A 436 -6.35 -23.79 1.92
N ASN A 437 -5.84 -24.68 2.78
CA ASN A 437 -6.32 -26.05 2.86
C ASN A 437 -7.26 -26.33 4.07
N GLY A 438 -7.30 -25.41 5.03
CA GLY A 438 -8.17 -25.47 6.22
C GLY A 438 -7.62 -26.39 7.31
N ASP A 439 -6.30 -26.55 7.39
CA ASP A 439 -5.64 -27.35 8.43
C ASP A 439 -5.07 -26.52 9.59
N ASN A 440 -5.41 -25.23 9.63
CA ASN A 440 -4.92 -24.19 10.54
C ASN A 440 -3.40 -24.03 10.45
N LYS A 441 -2.82 -24.20 9.25
CA LYS A 441 -1.43 -23.85 8.99
C LYS A 441 -1.38 -23.01 7.75
N ASP A 442 -0.72 -21.87 7.85
CA ASP A 442 -0.54 -21.03 6.70
C ASP A 442 0.39 -21.69 5.68
N ASP A 443 -0.14 -21.84 4.48
CA ASP A 443 0.52 -22.32 3.29
C ASP A 443 1.21 -21.16 2.56
N ILE A 444 2.20 -21.46 1.73
CA ILE A 444 2.77 -20.46 0.81
C ILE A 444 1.96 -20.41 -0.48
N ILE A 445 1.61 -19.20 -0.93
CA ILE A 445 0.90 -18.96 -2.19
C ILE A 445 1.71 -17.99 -3.04
N VAL A 446 1.79 -18.21 -4.35
CA VAL A 446 2.38 -17.25 -5.29
C VAL A 446 1.51 -17.08 -6.53
N PHE A 447 1.35 -15.83 -6.94
CA PHE A 447 0.71 -15.46 -8.20
C PHE A 447 1.79 -15.20 -9.23
N THR A 448 1.89 -16.08 -10.22
CA THR A 448 2.85 -15.90 -11.30
C THR A 448 2.44 -14.73 -12.19
N LYS A 449 3.41 -13.94 -12.66
CA LYS A 449 3.17 -12.77 -13.55
C LYS A 449 3.61 -13.03 -14.98
N ASN A 450 3.47 -14.28 -15.41
CA ASN A 450 3.79 -14.75 -16.75
C ASN A 450 2.54 -14.74 -17.66
N THR A 451 2.59 -15.40 -18.81
CA THR A 451 1.47 -15.42 -19.76
C THR A 451 0.25 -16.20 -19.30
N THR A 452 0.40 -17.10 -18.31
CA THR A 452 -0.69 -17.94 -17.78
C THR A 452 -1.28 -17.40 -16.49
N ASN A 453 -0.58 -16.51 -15.76
CA ASN A 453 -0.99 -15.98 -14.45
C ASN A 453 -1.55 -17.09 -13.55
N ASP A 454 -0.77 -18.15 -13.42
CA ASP A 454 -1.08 -19.31 -12.59
C ASP A 454 -0.89 -18.97 -11.11
N VAL A 455 -1.66 -19.63 -10.25
CA VAL A 455 -1.53 -19.60 -8.79
C VAL A 455 -0.98 -20.93 -8.30
N TYR A 456 0.15 -20.90 -7.60
CA TYR A 456 0.77 -22.07 -7.00
C TYR A 456 0.66 -22.02 -5.48
N VAL A 457 0.36 -23.17 -4.87
CA VAL A 457 0.27 -23.34 -3.42
C VAL A 457 1.24 -24.43 -2.98
N GLY A 458 2.07 -24.12 -1.98
CA GLY A 458 2.95 -25.05 -1.30
C GLY A 458 2.44 -25.30 0.10
N LEU A 459 1.83 -26.46 0.33
CA LEU A 459 1.20 -26.77 1.62
C LEU A 459 2.23 -26.82 2.76
N SER A 460 1.92 -26.21 3.90
CA SER A 460 2.72 -26.32 5.10
C SER A 460 2.61 -27.71 5.71
N THR A 461 3.73 -28.20 6.23
CA THR A 461 3.78 -29.41 7.07
C THR A 461 3.98 -29.06 8.56
N GLY A 462 4.04 -27.76 8.88
CA GLY A 462 4.46 -27.21 10.17
C GLY A 462 5.97 -27.25 10.45
N THR A 463 6.77 -27.77 9.51
CA THR A 463 8.25 -27.78 9.61
C THR A 463 8.98 -27.48 8.30
N THR A 464 8.24 -27.48 7.18
CA THR A 464 8.69 -27.20 5.80
C THR A 464 7.45 -26.98 4.94
N PHE A 465 7.59 -26.38 3.75
CA PHE A 465 6.51 -26.35 2.75
C PHE A 465 6.71 -27.43 1.68
N GLN A 466 5.61 -28.03 1.22
CA GLN A 466 5.59 -28.94 0.08
C GLN A 466 5.95 -28.19 -1.23
N PRO A 467 6.41 -28.89 -2.28
CA PRO A 467 6.61 -28.27 -3.58
C PRO A 467 5.32 -27.65 -4.12
N GLY A 468 5.41 -26.43 -4.63
CA GLY A 468 4.27 -25.69 -5.17
C GLY A 468 3.49 -26.48 -6.21
N GLN A 469 2.18 -26.61 -6.02
CA GLN A 469 1.25 -27.21 -6.97
C GLN A 469 0.37 -26.12 -7.57
N LYS A 470 0.10 -26.20 -8.87
CA LYS A 470 -0.82 -25.26 -9.52
C LYS A 470 -2.25 -25.52 -9.02
N TRP A 471 -2.84 -24.53 -8.36
CA TRP A 471 -4.20 -24.58 -7.82
C TRP A 471 -5.20 -23.77 -8.65
N HIS A 472 -4.73 -22.80 -9.42
CA HIS A 472 -5.55 -21.97 -10.31
C HIS A 472 -4.76 -21.47 -11.52
N ASP A 473 -5.45 -21.04 -12.58
CA ASP A 473 -4.87 -20.38 -13.74
C ASP A 473 -5.65 -19.14 -14.20
N TYR A 474 -4.95 -18.18 -14.80
CA TYR A 474 -5.50 -16.90 -15.26
C TYR A 474 -6.15 -16.07 -14.15
N PHE A 475 -5.53 -16.01 -12.97
CA PHE A 475 -5.99 -15.20 -11.85
C PHE A 475 -4.94 -14.18 -11.44
N GLY A 476 -5.37 -12.96 -11.09
CA GLY A 476 -4.43 -11.91 -10.72
C GLY A 476 -3.57 -11.47 -11.90
N LEU A 477 -4.21 -11.02 -12.98
CA LEU A 477 -3.55 -10.67 -14.23
C LEU A 477 -2.49 -9.56 -14.04
N ASN A 478 -1.62 -9.41 -15.02
CA ASN A 478 -0.62 -8.34 -15.01
C ASN A 478 -1.26 -6.96 -14.82
N GLY A 479 -0.79 -6.22 -13.81
CA GLY A 479 -1.32 -4.91 -13.43
C GLY A 479 -2.44 -4.95 -12.39
N GLU A 480 -2.98 -6.12 -12.05
CA GLU A 480 -3.93 -6.27 -10.95
C GLU A 480 -3.19 -6.33 -9.60
N THR A 481 -3.93 -6.10 -8.52
CA THR A 481 -3.46 -6.29 -7.13
C THR A 481 -4.11 -7.57 -6.61
N THR A 482 -3.33 -8.51 -6.11
CA THR A 482 -3.82 -9.77 -5.54
C THR A 482 -3.72 -9.74 -4.03
N LEU A 483 -4.60 -10.47 -3.35
CA LEU A 483 -4.50 -10.85 -1.95
C LEU A 483 -4.68 -12.37 -1.86
#